data_AF-A0A1I2Z9Y4-F1
#
_entry.id   AF-A0A1I2Z9Y4-F1
#
_cell.length_a   1.000
_cell.length_b   1.000
_cell.length_c   1.000
_cell.angle_alpha   90.00
_cell.angle_beta   90.00
_cell.angle_gamma   90.00
#
_symmetry.space_group_name_H-M   'P 1'
#
loop_
_entity.id
_entity.type
_entity.pdbx_description
1 polymer ?
#
loop_
_entity_poly.entity_id
_entity_poly.type
_entity_poly.pdbx_seq_one_letter_code
_entity_poly.pdbx_strand_id
1 'polypeptide(L)'
;MKKIEWPEKTKGLLLLLLLLFVTAAFLLKEEPAYTLTTEEAREPEAFGASDAEADGTGSEAAEGSEASGTEVWGTAPSGTKEETAGGSKVSPQETISLLTEDEQKQLQKEALEAAEYCRELYKDIRATERESEGENNTFLLTREQQTAITARLGELGLVSAADNINMVNYEKVEDFYAAYQEGKDALITIFYVDPEGGMSALTFIYRKGGLQTHFTAIGWDEGGTPGIRGSGTNNLKEMKLTGKGYLIYTNEEVVAHGNLREYFRVKPLSGECRKLTETYVSGLSYVDYKLLVTDWNSSNVEEILTPGLFEDLYRIYYGENVKPEKDRIPADIYEEVMTACLPVTPEQLRQHCGYDEGSRSYPYEKILPRQHPPFGEVVDYTRNADGTITLIVDGVWPDYNSDCAFTNRLLVQPQKDGSFRYLSNSIEEKELKIPISD
;
A
#
# COMPACT_ATOMS: atom_id res chain seq x y z
N MET A 1 -11.71 -45.97 49.70
CA MET A 1 -11.04 -44.77 49.13
C MET A 1 -9.73 -45.20 48.52
N LYS A 2 -9.61 -45.17 47.19
CA LYS A 2 -8.35 -45.30 46.45
C LYS A 2 -8.22 -44.03 45.60
N LYS A 3 -7.16 -43.26 45.84
CA LYS A 3 -6.82 -42.05 45.07
C LYS A 3 -6.48 -42.47 43.64
N ILE A 4 -7.16 -41.86 42.67
CA ILE A 4 -6.80 -41.93 41.26
C ILE A 4 -5.75 -40.83 41.05
N GLU A 5 -4.54 -41.23 40.69
CA GLU A 5 -3.49 -40.34 40.23
C GLU A 5 -3.81 -39.86 38.82
N TRP A 6 -3.77 -38.55 38.61
CA TRP A 6 -3.93 -37.93 37.29
C TRP A 6 -2.57 -37.84 36.61
N PRO A 7 -2.46 -38.16 35.30
CA PRO A 7 -1.25 -37.90 34.54
C PRO A 7 -1.03 -36.39 34.33
N GLU A 8 0.24 -36.01 34.18
CA GLU A 8 0.74 -34.63 34.14
C GLU A 8 -0.06 -33.69 33.20
N LYS A 9 -0.32 -32.47 33.71
CA LYS A 9 -1.20 -31.43 33.14
C LYS A 9 -0.89 -30.99 31.70
N THR A 10 0.26 -31.35 31.12
CA THR A 10 0.64 -30.96 29.75
C THR A 10 0.07 -31.87 28.67
N LYS A 11 -0.22 -33.15 28.98
CA LYS A 11 -0.78 -34.10 27.99
C LYS A 11 -2.30 -34.06 27.88
N GLY A 12 -2.99 -33.63 28.94
CA GLY A 12 -4.46 -33.48 28.95
C GLY A 12 -4.96 -32.30 28.11
N LEU A 13 -4.20 -31.21 28.04
CA LEU A 13 -4.56 -30.03 27.24
C LEU A 13 -4.38 -30.29 25.74
N LEU A 14 -3.35 -31.04 25.35
CA LEU A 14 -3.11 -31.45 23.96
C LEU A 14 -4.21 -32.39 23.44
N LEU A 15 -4.70 -33.31 24.28
CA LEU A 15 -5.80 -34.21 23.90
C LEU A 15 -7.14 -33.45 23.75
N LEU A 16 -7.34 -32.38 24.51
CA LEU A 16 -8.56 -31.56 24.49
C LEU A 16 -8.57 -30.59 23.31
N LEU A 17 -7.41 -30.03 22.93
CA LEU A 17 -7.23 -29.26 21.69
C LEU A 17 -7.41 -30.14 20.44
N LEU A 18 -6.85 -31.36 20.43
CA LEU A 18 -7.05 -32.29 19.31
C LEU A 18 -8.53 -32.70 19.16
N LEU A 19 -9.28 -32.85 20.25
CA LEU A 19 -10.73 -33.12 20.18
C LEU A 19 -11.53 -31.93 19.65
N LEU A 20 -11.15 -30.69 19.98
CA LEU A 20 -11.80 -29.46 19.48
C LEU A 20 -11.52 -29.22 17.99
N PHE A 21 -10.32 -29.54 17.50
CA PHE A 21 -10.00 -29.46 16.07
C PHE A 21 -10.75 -30.51 15.24
N VAL A 22 -10.95 -31.72 15.79
CA VAL A 22 -11.69 -32.80 15.11
C VAL A 22 -13.21 -32.53 15.05
N THR A 23 -13.79 -31.84 16.03
CA THR A 23 -15.22 -31.47 16.00
C THR A 23 -15.50 -30.25 15.13
N ALA A 24 -14.59 -29.27 15.04
CA ALA A 24 -14.71 -28.14 14.13
C ALA A 24 -14.61 -28.57 12.65
N ALA A 25 -13.76 -29.56 12.35
CA ALA A 25 -13.62 -30.12 11.00
C ALA A 25 -14.86 -30.93 10.53
N PHE A 26 -15.71 -31.39 11.45
CA PHE A 26 -16.94 -32.14 11.12
C PHE A 26 -18.17 -31.25 10.91
N LEU A 27 -18.14 -29.98 11.33
CA LEU A 27 -19.25 -29.03 11.20
C LEU A 27 -19.17 -28.13 9.95
N LEU A 28 -18.07 -28.19 9.18
CA LEU A 28 -17.87 -27.39 7.97
C LEU A 28 -18.08 -28.21 6.66
N LYS A 29 -18.77 -29.35 6.74
CA LYS A 29 -19.06 -30.18 5.58
C LYS A 29 -20.49 -29.93 5.06
N GLU A 30 -20.54 -29.45 3.81
CA GLU A 30 -21.67 -29.40 2.86
C GLU A 30 -22.65 -28.23 2.97
N GLU A 31 -22.50 -27.25 2.07
CA GLU A 31 -23.62 -26.78 1.23
C GLU A 31 -23.17 -26.76 -0.26
N PRO A 32 -24.06 -27.10 -1.21
CA PRO A 32 -23.69 -27.45 -2.58
C PRO A 32 -23.39 -26.24 -3.49
N ALA A 33 -22.50 -26.48 -4.45
CA ALA A 33 -22.01 -25.54 -5.45
C ALA A 33 -23.12 -24.89 -6.31
N TYR A 34 -23.11 -23.56 -6.39
CA TYR A 34 -23.74 -22.82 -7.47
C TYR A 34 -22.80 -22.81 -8.68
N THR A 35 -23.27 -23.31 -9.82
CA THR A 35 -22.56 -23.26 -11.10
C THR A 35 -23.04 -22.04 -11.87
N LEU A 36 -22.14 -21.11 -12.20
CA LEU A 36 -22.40 -20.05 -13.18
C LEU A 36 -21.69 -20.41 -14.48
N THR A 37 -22.50 -20.55 -15.51
CA THR A 37 -22.17 -20.92 -16.88
C THR A 37 -21.39 -19.81 -17.60
N THR A 38 -20.48 -20.22 -18.46
CA THR A 38 -19.69 -19.40 -19.39
C THR A 38 -20.57 -18.73 -20.46
N GLU A 39 -20.57 -17.40 -20.48
CA GLU A 39 -20.96 -16.51 -21.59
C GLU A 39 -20.52 -15.10 -21.13
N GLU A 40 -19.87 -14.20 -21.85
CA GLU A 40 -19.48 -14.10 -23.25
C GLU A 40 -18.42 -12.98 -23.29
N ALA A 41 -17.32 -13.19 -24.01
CA ALA A 41 -16.37 -12.12 -24.33
C ALA A 41 -16.99 -11.20 -25.39
N ARG A 42 -17.06 -9.89 -25.15
CA ARG A 42 -17.31 -8.91 -26.21
C ARG A 42 -16.62 -7.57 -25.93
N GLU A 43 -15.78 -7.17 -26.87
CA GLU A 43 -15.13 -5.85 -26.96
C GLU A 43 -16.18 -4.73 -27.10
N PRO A 44 -15.89 -3.48 -26.67
CA PRO A 44 -16.86 -2.39 -26.75
C PRO A 44 -16.78 -1.68 -28.10
N GLU A 45 -17.90 -1.67 -28.84
CA GLU A 45 -18.21 -0.64 -29.85
C GLU A 45 -19.24 0.36 -29.30
N ALA A 46 -19.26 1.53 -29.92
CA ALA A 46 -19.65 2.80 -29.37
C ALA A 46 -21.16 3.15 -29.43
N PHE A 47 -21.50 4.17 -28.62
CA PHE A 47 -22.57 5.17 -28.78
C PHE A 47 -24.04 4.82 -28.44
N GLY A 48 -24.67 5.69 -27.64
CA GLY A 48 -26.11 5.97 -27.73
C GLY A 48 -26.85 6.17 -26.40
N ALA A 49 -27.28 7.40 -26.12
CA ALA A 49 -28.08 7.81 -24.97
C ALA A 49 -29.55 7.35 -25.01
N SER A 50 -30.16 7.11 -23.84
CA SER A 50 -31.54 7.51 -23.50
C SER A 50 -31.92 7.16 -22.04
N ASP A 51 -32.65 8.08 -21.41
CA ASP A 51 -33.22 8.06 -20.06
C ASP A 51 -34.20 6.90 -19.75
N ALA A 52 -34.31 6.50 -18.48
CA ALA A 52 -35.55 6.49 -17.69
C ALA A 52 -35.39 5.78 -16.32
N GLU A 53 -36.07 6.36 -15.32
CA GLU A 53 -36.19 5.95 -13.91
C GLU A 53 -36.79 4.54 -13.66
N ALA A 54 -36.42 3.91 -12.54
CA ALA A 54 -37.30 3.67 -11.38
C ALA A 54 -36.83 2.50 -10.47
N ASP A 55 -36.55 2.86 -9.22
CA ASP A 55 -37.06 2.27 -7.97
C ASP A 55 -36.77 0.79 -7.59
N GLY A 56 -36.18 0.63 -6.39
CA GLY A 56 -36.74 -0.27 -5.38
C GLY A 56 -35.97 -1.54 -4.97
N THR A 57 -35.40 -1.46 -3.76
CA THR A 57 -35.35 -2.51 -2.71
C THR A 57 -34.16 -3.48 -2.63
N GLY A 58 -33.34 -3.25 -1.59
CA GLY A 58 -33.06 -4.23 -0.52
C GLY A 58 -31.98 -5.29 -0.76
N SER A 59 -30.84 -5.14 -0.07
CA SER A 59 -30.05 -6.30 0.36
C SER A 59 -29.15 -5.93 1.53
N GLU A 60 -29.10 -6.85 2.49
CA GLU A 60 -28.51 -6.80 3.81
C GLU A 60 -26.99 -6.67 3.79
N ALA A 61 -26.49 -5.97 4.82
CA ALA A 61 -25.09 -5.76 5.11
C ALA A 61 -24.38 -7.05 5.52
N ALA A 62 -23.21 -7.29 4.93
CA ALA A 62 -22.18 -8.17 5.48
C ALA A 62 -21.02 -7.29 5.97
N GLU A 63 -20.77 -7.35 7.27
CA GLU A 63 -19.65 -6.71 7.95
C GLU A 63 -18.32 -7.15 7.32
N GLY A 64 -17.61 -6.21 6.70
CA GLY A 64 -16.27 -6.38 6.16
C GLY A 64 -15.32 -5.38 6.82
N SER A 65 -14.35 -5.92 7.54
CA SER A 65 -13.30 -5.21 8.28
C SER A 65 -12.55 -4.20 7.41
N GLU A 66 -12.31 -3.03 8.00
CA GLU A 66 -11.57 -1.90 7.45
C GLU A 66 -10.12 -2.27 7.18
N ALA A 67 -9.65 -2.05 5.94
CA ALA A 67 -8.25 -2.06 5.58
C ALA A 67 -7.81 -0.61 5.39
N SER A 68 -7.09 -0.06 6.38
CA SER A 68 -6.30 1.15 6.18
C SER A 68 -5.17 0.84 5.18
N GLY A 69 -4.96 1.74 4.23
CA GLY A 69 -3.93 1.63 3.19
C GLY A 69 -2.50 1.77 3.72
N THR A 70 -2.07 0.85 4.57
CA THR A 70 -0.66 0.59 4.89
C THR A 70 -0.17 -0.50 3.96
N GLU A 71 0.73 -0.15 3.04
CA GLU A 71 1.41 -1.08 2.14
C GLU A 71 2.32 -2.01 2.96
N VAL A 72 1.82 -3.20 3.29
CA VAL A 72 2.61 -4.28 3.92
C VAL A 72 3.33 -5.06 2.82
N TRP A 73 4.65 -4.93 2.76
CA TRP A 73 5.47 -5.71 1.84
C TRP A 73 5.64 -7.13 2.38
N GLY A 74 4.93 -8.09 1.77
CA GLY A 74 5.25 -9.51 1.88
C GLY A 74 4.65 -10.21 3.10
N THR A 75 3.36 -10.52 3.05
CA THR A 75 2.87 -11.71 3.74
C THR A 75 3.39 -12.96 3.00
N ALA A 76 4.17 -13.78 3.70
CA ALA A 76 4.64 -15.06 3.20
C ALA A 76 3.44 -15.92 2.76
N PRO A 77 3.47 -16.59 1.58
CA PRO A 77 2.46 -17.58 1.27
C PRO A 77 2.55 -18.69 2.32
N SER A 78 1.43 -18.99 2.97
CA SER A 78 1.32 -20.07 3.94
C SER A 78 1.66 -21.39 3.25
N GLY A 79 2.86 -21.92 3.51
CA GLY A 79 3.26 -23.25 3.07
C GLY A 79 2.51 -24.32 3.85
N THR A 80 1.32 -24.70 3.39
CA THR A 80 0.57 -25.84 3.93
C THR A 80 1.17 -27.12 3.37
N LYS A 81 1.75 -27.97 4.22
CA LYS A 81 2.00 -29.38 3.88
C LYS A 81 0.64 -30.07 3.75
N GLU A 82 0.17 -30.31 2.53
CA GLU A 82 -0.98 -31.18 2.29
C GLU A 82 -0.56 -32.65 2.19
N GLU A 83 -1.09 -33.45 3.11
CA GLU A 83 -1.36 -34.87 2.85
C GLU A 83 -2.56 -34.96 1.89
N THR A 84 -2.36 -35.69 0.80
CA THR A 84 -3.25 -35.81 -0.34
C THR A 84 -4.57 -36.53 -0.05
N ALA A 85 -5.69 -35.96 -0.53
CA ALA A 85 -6.84 -36.74 -1.04
C ALA A 85 -7.71 -35.93 -2.03
N GLY A 86 -7.54 -36.20 -3.33
CA GLY A 86 -8.61 -36.18 -4.35
C GLY A 86 -9.22 -34.85 -4.80
N GLY A 87 -8.59 -34.19 -5.78
CA GLY A 87 -9.17 -33.11 -6.60
C GLY A 87 -8.13 -32.58 -7.59
N SER A 88 -8.49 -32.31 -8.85
CA SER A 88 -7.57 -32.09 -9.98
C SER A 88 -6.32 -31.25 -9.69
N LYS A 89 -5.14 -31.91 -9.76
CA LYS A 89 -3.81 -31.31 -9.71
C LYS A 89 -3.60 -30.38 -10.91
N VAL A 90 -3.59 -29.07 -10.67
CA VAL A 90 -2.59 -28.21 -11.30
C VAL A 90 -1.51 -28.02 -10.24
N SER A 91 -0.41 -28.74 -10.40
CA SER A 91 0.78 -28.52 -9.57
C SER A 91 1.33 -27.13 -9.89
N PRO A 92 1.71 -26.31 -8.89
CA PRO A 92 2.62 -25.19 -9.15
C PRO A 92 3.84 -25.75 -9.86
N GLN A 93 4.21 -25.21 -11.02
CA GLN A 93 5.48 -25.58 -11.61
C GLN A 93 6.57 -25.20 -10.60
N GLU A 94 7.44 -26.14 -10.24
CA GLU A 94 8.61 -25.81 -9.42
C GLU A 94 9.44 -24.76 -10.18
N THR A 95 9.45 -23.53 -9.67
CA THR A 95 10.28 -22.44 -10.19
C THR A 95 11.74 -22.86 -10.12
N ILE A 96 12.35 -23.17 -11.27
CA ILE A 96 13.78 -23.51 -11.32
C ILE A 96 14.57 -22.23 -11.04
N SER A 97 15.22 -22.17 -9.88
CA SER A 97 16.01 -21.00 -9.49
C SER A 97 17.23 -20.79 -10.38
N LEU A 98 17.50 -19.54 -10.75
CA LEU A 98 18.72 -19.11 -11.43
C LEU A 98 19.93 -19.05 -10.48
N LEU A 99 19.67 -19.12 -9.17
CA LEU A 99 20.66 -19.21 -8.11
C LEU A 99 20.88 -20.67 -7.73
N THR A 100 22.14 -21.04 -7.54
CA THR A 100 22.50 -22.30 -6.89
C THR A 100 22.09 -22.28 -5.41
N GLU A 101 21.95 -23.46 -4.79
CA GLU A 101 21.66 -23.55 -3.35
C GLU A 101 22.71 -22.86 -2.48
N ASP A 102 23.98 -22.88 -2.91
CA ASP A 102 25.08 -22.23 -2.19
C ASP A 102 24.98 -20.71 -2.29
N GLU A 103 24.60 -20.16 -3.45
CA GLU A 103 24.32 -18.73 -3.61
C GLU A 103 23.12 -18.31 -2.74
N GLN A 104 22.05 -19.10 -2.69
CA GLN A 104 20.88 -18.79 -1.83
C GLN A 104 21.25 -18.78 -0.35
N LYS A 105 22.02 -19.76 0.12
CA LYS A 105 22.52 -19.79 1.52
C LYS A 105 23.45 -18.61 1.81
N GLN A 106 24.26 -18.20 0.84
CA GLN A 106 25.13 -17.04 0.99
C GLN A 106 24.32 -15.75 1.09
N LEU A 107 23.29 -15.55 0.26
CA LEU A 107 22.38 -14.39 0.36
C LEU A 107 21.65 -14.36 1.71
N GLN A 108 21.15 -15.50 2.18
CA GLN A 108 20.51 -15.61 3.49
C GLN A 108 21.46 -15.23 4.64
N LYS A 109 22.72 -15.68 4.56
CA LYS A 109 23.76 -15.33 5.53
C LYS A 109 24.08 -13.84 5.50
N GLU A 110 24.28 -13.26 4.32
CA GLU A 110 24.54 -11.82 4.17
C GLU A 110 23.38 -10.98 4.71
N ALA A 111 22.15 -11.42 4.47
CA ALA A 111 20.97 -10.75 4.98
C ALA A 111 20.91 -10.77 6.51
N LEU A 112 21.23 -11.90 7.14
CA LEU A 112 21.34 -12.00 8.62
C LEU A 112 22.49 -11.16 9.18
N GLU A 113 23.65 -11.11 8.51
CA GLU A 113 24.79 -10.30 8.94
C GLU A 113 24.46 -8.79 8.89
N ALA A 114 23.75 -8.36 7.83
CA ALA A 114 23.24 -6.98 7.71
C ALA A 114 22.22 -6.66 8.82
N ALA A 115 21.34 -7.60 9.16
CA ALA A 115 20.40 -7.45 10.26
C ALA A 115 21.11 -7.31 11.61
N GLU A 116 22.07 -8.19 11.90
CA GLU A 116 22.83 -8.15 13.15
C GLU A 116 23.60 -6.84 13.30
N TYR A 117 24.11 -6.28 12.19
CA TYR A 117 24.74 -4.96 12.20
C TYR A 117 23.79 -3.82 12.59
N CYS A 118 22.50 -3.95 12.24
CA CYS A 118 21.47 -2.97 12.58
C CYS A 118 20.82 -3.20 13.94
N ARG A 119 21.09 -4.33 14.61
CA ARG A 119 20.38 -4.80 15.82
C ARG A 119 20.21 -3.73 16.90
N GLU A 120 21.24 -2.92 17.14
CA GLU A 120 21.20 -1.90 18.19
C GLU A 120 20.13 -0.82 17.94
N LEU A 121 19.77 -0.55 16.67
CA LEU A 121 18.70 0.39 16.31
C LEU A 121 17.30 -0.17 16.57
N TYR A 122 17.18 -1.50 16.75
CA TYR A 122 15.92 -2.18 17.05
C TYR A 122 15.67 -2.38 18.55
N LYS A 123 16.63 -2.04 19.43
CA LYS A 123 16.56 -2.33 20.87
C LYS A 123 15.49 -1.53 21.61
N ASP A 124 15.35 -0.25 21.31
CA ASP A 124 14.47 0.66 22.06
C ASP A 124 12.99 0.46 21.72
N ILE A 125 12.68 -0.05 20.53
CA ILE A 125 11.31 -0.34 20.06
C ILE A 125 10.60 -1.39 20.93
N ARG A 126 11.35 -2.35 21.47
CA ARG A 126 10.82 -3.47 22.27
C ARG A 126 10.57 -3.12 23.74
N ALA A 127 11.15 -2.03 24.23
CA ALA A 127 10.99 -1.62 25.63
C ALA A 127 9.62 -0.98 25.89
N THR A 128 9.00 -0.41 24.86
CA THR A 128 7.71 0.30 24.91
C THR A 128 6.48 -0.61 24.80
N GLU A 129 6.61 -1.84 24.29
CA GLU A 129 5.49 -2.79 24.13
C GLU A 129 5.41 -3.83 25.26
N ARG A 130 5.36 -3.35 26.51
CA ARG A 130 5.00 -4.20 27.66
C ARG A 130 3.65 -3.85 28.29
N GLU A 131 2.85 -3.01 27.63
CA GLU A 131 1.56 -2.56 28.14
C GLU A 131 0.46 -2.60 27.06
N SER A 132 0.09 -3.78 26.58
CA SER A 132 -1.31 -4.11 26.31
C SER A 132 -1.47 -5.59 25.99
N GLU A 133 -2.34 -6.27 26.74
CA GLU A 133 -2.76 -7.64 26.46
C GLU A 133 -3.74 -7.61 25.28
N GLY A 134 -3.42 -8.28 24.17
CA GLY A 134 -4.44 -8.78 23.24
C GLY A 134 -4.38 -8.34 21.77
N GLU A 135 -3.45 -7.48 21.36
CA GLU A 135 -3.26 -7.12 19.95
C GLU A 135 -1.91 -7.65 19.46
N ASN A 136 -1.83 -8.09 18.19
CA ASN A 136 -0.60 -8.61 17.60
C ASN A 136 0.57 -7.64 17.85
N ASN A 137 1.72 -8.14 18.32
CA ASN A 137 2.95 -7.36 18.52
C ASN A 137 3.48 -6.81 17.17
N THR A 138 2.87 -5.76 16.65
CA THR A 138 3.31 -5.07 15.44
C THR A 138 4.21 -3.91 15.84
N PHE A 139 5.52 -4.11 15.72
CA PHE A 139 6.52 -3.10 16.09
C PHE A 139 6.53 -1.94 15.10
N LEU A 140 5.99 -0.78 15.44
CA LEU A 140 6.02 0.37 14.53
C LEU A 140 7.34 1.15 14.64
N LEU A 141 8.17 1.08 13.61
CA LEU A 141 9.39 1.88 13.48
C LEU A 141 9.04 3.34 13.18
N THR A 142 9.63 4.26 13.95
CA THR A 142 9.55 5.67 13.61
C THR A 142 10.31 5.96 12.33
N ARG A 143 9.96 7.06 11.65
CA ARG A 143 10.68 7.49 10.45
C ARG A 143 12.17 7.75 10.70
N GLU A 144 12.50 8.29 11.88
CA GLU A 144 13.89 8.50 12.29
C GLU A 144 14.64 7.17 12.40
N GLN A 145 14.00 6.14 12.94
CA GLN A 145 14.57 4.79 13.02
C GLN A 145 14.75 4.17 11.63
N GLN A 146 13.74 4.20 10.77
CA GLN A 146 13.86 3.69 9.39
C GLN A 146 14.98 4.41 8.64
N THR A 147 15.09 5.73 8.80
CA THR A 147 16.17 6.54 8.21
C THR A 147 17.54 6.14 8.76
N ALA A 148 17.66 5.91 10.06
CA ALA A 148 18.91 5.48 10.69
C ALA A 148 19.31 4.06 10.25
N ILE A 149 18.36 3.14 10.13
CA ILE A 149 18.60 1.75 9.72
C ILE A 149 19.04 1.71 8.25
N THR A 150 18.32 2.38 7.35
CA THR A 150 18.69 2.48 5.94
C THR A 150 20.06 3.13 5.76
N ALA A 151 20.35 4.23 6.46
CA ALA A 151 21.69 4.82 6.46
C ALA A 151 22.79 3.84 6.92
N ARG A 152 22.53 3.08 7.99
CA ARG A 152 23.47 2.08 8.53
C ARG A 152 23.74 0.91 7.57
N LEU A 153 22.73 0.44 6.85
CA LEU A 153 22.92 -0.53 5.77
C LEU A 153 23.75 0.08 4.63
N GLY A 154 23.50 1.35 4.33
CA GLY A 154 24.28 2.13 3.37
C GLY A 154 25.77 2.25 3.70
N GLU A 155 26.14 2.35 4.98
CA GLU A 155 27.54 2.38 5.45
C GLU A 155 28.31 1.09 5.12
N LEU A 156 27.60 -0.05 5.01
CA LEU A 156 28.16 -1.32 4.53
C LEU A 156 28.27 -1.38 3.00
N GLY A 157 27.86 -0.32 2.31
CA GLY A 157 27.73 -0.29 0.85
C GLY A 157 26.51 -1.07 0.33
N LEU A 158 25.54 -1.43 1.18
CA LEU A 158 24.33 -2.12 0.75
C LEU A 158 23.34 -1.12 0.15
N VAL A 159 22.52 -1.56 -0.80
CA VAL A 159 21.38 -0.77 -1.26
C VAL A 159 20.25 -0.95 -0.27
N SER A 160 19.69 0.14 0.23
CA SER A 160 18.58 0.06 1.18
C SER A 160 17.50 1.08 0.88
N ALA A 161 16.26 0.70 1.11
CA ALA A 161 15.08 1.52 0.94
C ALA A 161 14.12 1.30 2.11
N ALA A 162 13.22 2.26 2.29
CA ALA A 162 12.10 2.20 3.22
C ALA A 162 11.00 3.11 2.69
N ASP A 163 9.78 2.93 3.19
CA ASP A 163 8.67 3.79 2.78
C ASP A 163 8.98 5.27 3.08
N ASN A 164 8.60 6.10 2.13
CA ASN A 164 8.85 7.52 2.10
C ASN A 164 10.30 7.99 2.46
N ILE A 165 11.33 7.16 2.21
CA ILE A 165 12.75 7.47 2.41
C ILE A 165 13.52 7.28 1.09
N ASN A 166 14.51 8.15 0.82
CA ASN A 166 15.34 8.00 -0.38
C ASN A 166 16.17 6.73 -0.30
N MET A 167 16.22 5.99 -1.40
CA MET A 167 17.08 4.82 -1.52
C MET A 167 18.55 5.22 -1.34
N VAL A 168 19.25 4.49 -0.47
CA VAL A 168 20.69 4.66 -0.23
C VAL A 168 21.47 3.77 -1.20
N ASN A 169 22.56 4.29 -1.75
CA ASN A 169 23.39 3.62 -2.78
C ASN A 169 22.59 3.22 -4.04
N TYR A 170 21.61 4.05 -4.44
CA TYR A 170 20.70 3.78 -5.56
C TYR A 170 21.43 3.63 -6.90
N GLU A 171 22.61 4.21 -7.06
CA GLU A 171 23.43 4.11 -8.28
C GLU A 171 23.75 2.65 -8.63
N LYS A 172 23.84 1.76 -7.64
CA LYS A 172 24.04 0.32 -7.87
C LYS A 172 22.85 -0.35 -8.57
N VAL A 173 21.65 0.17 -8.36
CA VAL A 173 20.45 -0.29 -9.07
C VAL A 173 20.48 0.20 -10.52
N GLU A 174 20.99 1.40 -10.78
CA GLU A 174 21.20 1.90 -12.14
C GLU A 174 22.25 1.06 -12.90
N ASP A 175 23.37 0.73 -12.25
CA ASP A 175 24.41 -0.14 -12.81
C ASP A 175 23.87 -1.53 -13.14
N PHE A 176 23.09 -2.12 -12.22
CA PHE A 176 22.41 -3.39 -12.45
C PHE A 176 21.44 -3.32 -13.63
N TYR A 177 20.61 -2.26 -13.70
CA TYR A 177 19.64 -2.10 -14.76
C TYR A 177 20.32 -1.90 -16.13
N ALA A 178 21.44 -1.18 -16.18
CA ALA A 178 22.25 -1.04 -17.39
C ALA A 178 22.83 -2.39 -17.85
N ALA A 179 23.34 -3.21 -16.93
CA ALA A 179 23.80 -4.57 -17.25
C ALA A 179 22.66 -5.46 -17.77
N TYR A 180 21.48 -5.38 -17.15
CA TYR A 180 20.25 -6.05 -17.61
C TYR A 180 19.89 -5.65 -19.06
N GLN A 181 19.91 -4.34 -19.37
CA GLN A 181 19.64 -3.84 -20.73
C GLN A 181 20.66 -4.35 -21.77
N GLU A 182 21.91 -4.54 -21.36
CA GLU A 182 22.98 -5.08 -22.21
C GLU A 182 22.97 -6.61 -22.31
N GLY A 183 22.03 -7.29 -21.64
CA GLY A 183 21.96 -8.75 -21.62
C GLY A 183 23.11 -9.41 -20.85
N LYS A 184 23.76 -8.67 -19.92
CA LYS A 184 24.87 -9.17 -19.11
C LYS A 184 24.35 -9.78 -17.82
N ASP A 185 24.95 -10.90 -17.42
CA ASP A 185 24.67 -11.52 -16.13
C ASP A 185 24.92 -10.49 -15.00
N ALA A 186 23.90 -10.26 -14.18
CA ALA A 186 23.90 -9.24 -13.14
C ALA A 186 23.01 -9.65 -11.97
N LEU A 187 23.35 -9.14 -10.78
CA LEU A 187 22.59 -9.35 -9.56
C LEU A 187 22.68 -8.11 -8.67
N ILE A 188 21.57 -7.72 -8.04
CA ILE A 188 21.54 -6.66 -7.03
C ILE A 188 20.58 -7.01 -5.90
N THR A 189 20.95 -6.71 -4.66
CA THR A 189 20.10 -6.89 -3.49
C THR A 189 19.68 -5.53 -2.94
N ILE A 190 18.38 -5.32 -2.79
CA ILE A 190 17.78 -4.16 -2.14
C ILE A 190 17.27 -4.61 -0.77
N PHE A 191 17.78 -3.99 0.28
CA PHE A 191 17.30 -4.17 1.65
C PHE A 191 16.15 -3.22 1.92
N TYR A 192 14.94 -3.75 2.06
CA TYR A 192 13.76 -2.98 2.43
C TYR A 192 13.53 -3.05 3.94
N VAL A 193 13.40 -1.90 4.59
CA VAL A 193 13.07 -1.78 6.01
C VAL A 193 11.58 -1.48 6.11
N ASP A 194 10.83 -2.42 6.70
CA ASP A 194 9.38 -2.31 6.83
C ASP A 194 9.00 -1.44 8.04
N PRO A 195 8.01 -0.53 7.94
CA PRO A 195 7.51 0.23 9.08
C PRO A 195 7.06 -0.66 10.25
N GLU A 196 6.65 -1.91 10.02
CA GLU A 196 6.26 -2.90 11.04
C GLU A 196 7.47 -3.61 11.69
N GLY A 197 8.69 -3.14 11.42
CA GLY A 197 9.91 -3.62 12.06
C GLY A 197 10.57 -4.82 11.38
N GLY A 198 9.95 -5.34 10.31
CA GLY A 198 10.56 -6.33 9.43
C GLY A 198 11.72 -5.76 8.63
N MET A 199 12.58 -6.66 8.11
CA MET A 199 13.55 -6.31 7.07
C MET A 199 13.55 -7.39 6.01
N SER A 200 13.56 -7.01 4.74
CA SER A 200 13.55 -7.93 3.61
C SER A 200 14.74 -7.65 2.70
N ALA A 201 15.49 -8.68 2.35
CA ALA A 201 16.53 -8.61 1.32
C ALA A 201 15.95 -9.14 0.01
N LEU A 202 15.65 -8.25 -0.94
CA LEU A 202 15.11 -8.59 -2.25
C LEU A 202 16.22 -8.53 -3.30
N THR A 203 16.58 -9.69 -3.82
CA THR A 203 17.65 -9.85 -4.80
C THR A 203 17.06 -10.00 -6.19
N PHE A 204 17.38 -9.08 -7.10
CA PHE A 204 17.06 -9.20 -8.52
C PHE A 204 18.18 -9.94 -9.24
N ILE A 205 17.84 -10.91 -10.07
CA ILE A 205 18.79 -11.77 -10.80
C ILE A 205 18.44 -11.73 -12.28
N TYR A 206 19.42 -11.33 -13.10
CA TYR A 206 19.38 -11.57 -14.54
C TYR A 206 20.56 -12.44 -14.94
N ARG A 207 20.30 -13.62 -15.48
CA ARG A 207 21.36 -14.58 -15.82
C ARG A 207 20.94 -15.43 -17.01
N LYS A 208 21.79 -15.48 -18.05
CA LYS A 208 21.55 -16.28 -19.27
C LYS A 208 20.16 -16.06 -19.89
N GLY A 209 19.66 -14.83 -19.85
CA GLY A 209 18.34 -14.47 -20.37
C GLY A 209 17.15 -14.73 -19.43
N GLY A 210 17.35 -15.40 -18.30
CA GLY A 210 16.33 -15.54 -17.26
C GLY A 210 16.31 -14.34 -16.31
N LEU A 211 15.12 -13.98 -15.81
CA LEU A 211 14.90 -12.88 -14.87
C LEU A 211 14.10 -13.38 -13.66
N GLN A 212 14.63 -13.21 -12.46
CA GLN A 212 14.00 -13.65 -11.21
C GLN A 212 14.22 -12.64 -10.09
N THR A 213 13.39 -12.74 -9.05
CA THR A 213 13.69 -12.21 -7.72
C THR A 213 13.86 -13.35 -6.72
N HIS A 214 14.76 -13.16 -5.76
CA HIS A 214 14.91 -14.00 -4.59
C HIS A 214 14.78 -13.13 -3.34
N PHE A 215 13.82 -13.42 -2.46
CA PHE A 215 13.64 -12.66 -1.22
C PHE A 215 14.07 -13.48 -0.01
N THR A 216 14.63 -12.80 1.00
CA THR A 216 14.81 -13.33 2.35
C THR A 216 14.17 -12.35 3.34
N ALA A 217 13.13 -12.79 4.02
CA ALA A 217 12.43 -12.02 5.04
C ALA A 217 13.07 -12.27 6.42
N ILE A 218 13.39 -11.20 7.11
CA ILE A 218 14.04 -11.19 8.43
C ILE A 218 13.08 -10.58 9.43
N GLY A 219 12.91 -11.29 10.54
CA GLY A 219 12.20 -10.81 11.71
C GLY A 219 13.08 -10.94 12.93
N TRP A 220 12.55 -10.58 14.09
CA TRP A 220 13.35 -10.47 15.30
C TRP A 220 12.71 -11.29 16.43
N ASP A 221 13.50 -12.11 17.14
CA ASP A 221 13.04 -12.96 18.28
C ASP A 221 13.07 -12.20 19.60
N GLU A 222 12.46 -12.72 20.68
CA GLU A 222 12.59 -12.16 22.03
C GLU A 222 14.08 -11.95 22.40
N GLY A 223 14.43 -10.72 22.83
CA GLY A 223 15.83 -10.33 23.10
C GLY A 223 16.56 -9.60 21.96
N GLY A 224 15.95 -9.49 20.78
CA GLY A 224 16.43 -8.63 19.69
C GLY A 224 17.33 -9.34 18.69
N THR A 225 17.40 -10.67 18.72
CA THR A 225 18.19 -11.44 17.75
C THR A 225 17.44 -11.53 16.42
N PRO A 226 18.06 -11.17 15.28
CA PRO A 226 17.44 -11.35 13.97
C PRO A 226 17.42 -12.82 13.56
N GLY A 227 16.37 -13.22 12.83
CA GLY A 227 16.18 -14.56 12.31
C GLY A 227 15.41 -14.56 10.99
N ILE A 228 15.70 -15.54 10.13
CA ILE A 228 14.99 -15.70 8.87
C ILE A 228 13.58 -16.21 9.15
N ARG A 229 12.58 -15.49 8.65
CA ARG A 229 11.16 -15.84 8.74
C ARG A 229 10.65 -16.55 7.48
N GLY A 230 11.27 -16.28 6.34
CA GLY A 230 10.95 -16.93 5.08
C GLY A 230 11.93 -16.55 3.98
N SER A 231 11.95 -17.36 2.92
CA SER A 231 12.67 -17.05 1.69
C SER A 231 11.97 -17.69 0.51
N GLY A 232 12.03 -17.07 -0.65
CA GLY A 232 11.38 -17.58 -1.86
C GLY A 232 11.96 -16.98 -3.13
N THR A 233 11.60 -17.57 -4.26
CA THR A 233 12.03 -17.12 -5.59
C THR A 233 10.79 -16.95 -6.48
N ASN A 234 10.74 -15.84 -7.20
CA ASN A 234 9.68 -15.56 -8.18
C ASN A 234 10.30 -15.31 -9.55
N ASN A 235 9.67 -15.80 -10.61
CA ASN A 235 10.02 -15.39 -11.96
C ASN A 235 9.45 -14.01 -12.26
N LEU A 236 10.20 -13.23 -13.02
CA LEU A 236 9.75 -11.94 -13.52
C LEU A 236 9.56 -11.99 -15.03
N LYS A 237 8.46 -11.39 -15.49
CA LYS A 237 8.18 -11.19 -16.91
C LYS A 237 9.02 -10.06 -17.50
N GLU A 238 9.08 -8.92 -16.80
CA GLU A 238 9.78 -7.72 -17.25
C GLU A 238 10.19 -6.82 -16.09
N MET A 239 11.10 -5.90 -16.37
CA MET A 239 11.56 -4.85 -15.46
C MET A 239 11.92 -3.58 -16.24
N LYS A 240 11.48 -2.42 -15.73
CA LYS A 240 11.68 -1.11 -16.34
C LYS A 240 12.16 -0.11 -15.29
N LEU A 241 13.33 0.49 -15.49
CA LEU A 241 13.73 1.68 -14.77
C LEU A 241 13.29 2.91 -15.57
N THR A 242 12.38 3.70 -15.02
CA THR A 242 11.82 4.86 -15.70
C THR A 242 12.78 6.06 -15.66
N GLY A 243 12.49 7.08 -16.47
CA GLY A 243 13.35 8.27 -16.58
C GLY A 243 13.49 9.03 -15.25
N LYS A 244 12.38 9.19 -14.52
CA LYS A 244 12.34 9.85 -13.20
C LYS A 244 12.77 8.95 -12.06
N GLY A 245 12.99 7.66 -12.33
CA GLY A 245 13.72 6.75 -11.45
C GLY A 245 12.86 5.83 -10.61
N TYR A 246 11.79 5.28 -11.18
CA TYR A 246 11.06 4.13 -10.63
C TYR A 246 11.55 2.85 -11.29
N LEU A 247 11.97 1.87 -10.49
CA LEU A 247 12.17 0.50 -10.96
C LEU A 247 10.84 -0.24 -10.82
N ILE A 248 10.16 -0.48 -11.92
CA ILE A 248 8.87 -1.18 -11.98
C ILE A 248 9.11 -2.58 -12.53
N TYR A 249 8.52 -3.61 -11.92
CA TYR A 249 8.68 -4.98 -12.36
C TYR A 249 7.39 -5.79 -12.25
N THR A 250 7.30 -6.84 -13.06
CA THR A 250 6.09 -7.68 -13.15
C THR A 250 6.47 -9.13 -12.86
N ASN A 251 5.82 -9.74 -11.86
CA ASN A 251 5.93 -11.18 -11.62
C ASN A 251 5.28 -11.95 -12.77
N GLU A 252 5.82 -13.12 -13.14
CA GLU A 252 5.18 -13.97 -14.17
C GLU A 252 3.80 -14.47 -13.71
N GLU A 253 3.69 -14.79 -12.42
CA GLU A 253 2.44 -15.16 -11.79
C GLU A 253 1.87 -13.94 -11.05
N VAL A 254 0.68 -13.48 -11.49
CA VAL A 254 -0.09 -12.45 -10.80
C VAL A 254 -1.09 -13.17 -9.89
N VAL A 255 -0.95 -12.96 -8.59
CA VAL A 255 -1.91 -13.48 -7.60
C VAL A 255 -3.23 -12.73 -7.76
N ALA A 256 -4.35 -13.45 -7.68
CA ALA A 256 -5.67 -12.82 -7.70
C ALA A 256 -5.75 -11.73 -6.62
N HIS A 257 -6.15 -10.51 -7.01
CA HIS A 257 -6.21 -9.32 -6.16
C HIS A 257 -4.85 -8.75 -5.68
N GLY A 258 -3.71 -9.24 -6.21
CA GLY A 258 -2.40 -8.63 -6.02
C GLY A 258 -2.11 -7.50 -7.02
N ASN A 259 -1.05 -6.73 -6.78
CA ASN A 259 -0.58 -5.70 -7.71
C ASN A 259 -0.27 -6.28 -9.09
N LEU A 260 -0.63 -5.56 -10.17
CA LEU A 260 -0.19 -5.96 -11.52
C LEU A 260 1.32 -5.77 -11.65
N ARG A 261 1.86 -4.75 -10.97
CA ARG A 261 3.29 -4.42 -10.97
C ARG A 261 3.74 -3.98 -9.59
N GLU A 262 4.96 -4.37 -9.25
CA GLU A 262 5.65 -3.92 -8.05
C GLU A 262 6.67 -2.84 -8.42
N TYR A 263 7.08 -2.01 -7.46
CA TYR A 263 7.99 -0.90 -7.76
C TYR A 263 8.91 -0.48 -6.61
N PHE A 264 10.02 0.15 -6.97
CA PHE A 264 10.88 0.93 -6.05
C PHE A 264 11.13 2.33 -6.59
N ARG A 265 11.05 3.34 -5.72
CA ARG A 265 11.58 4.68 -6.00
C ARG A 265 13.11 4.67 -5.88
N VAL A 266 13.82 4.46 -6.99
CA VAL A 266 15.28 4.34 -7.04
C VAL A 266 15.96 5.69 -6.94
N LYS A 267 15.67 6.61 -7.87
CA LYS A 267 16.32 7.93 -7.83
C LYS A 267 15.79 8.73 -6.64
N PRO A 268 16.64 9.52 -5.98
CA PRO A 268 16.20 10.31 -4.85
C PRO A 268 15.33 11.49 -5.30
N LEU A 269 14.41 11.89 -4.43
CA LEU A 269 13.77 13.20 -4.46
C LEU A 269 14.45 14.16 -3.50
N SER A 270 14.27 15.47 -3.72
CA SER A 270 14.68 16.45 -2.72
C SER A 270 13.91 16.22 -1.40
N GLY A 271 14.57 16.39 -0.26
CA GLY A 271 13.92 16.20 1.05
C GLY A 271 12.70 17.10 1.24
N GLU A 272 12.73 18.31 0.65
CA GLU A 272 11.59 19.22 0.69
C GLU A 272 10.43 18.71 -0.16
N CYS A 273 10.67 18.23 -1.38
CA CYS A 273 9.62 17.63 -2.22
C CYS A 273 8.94 16.47 -1.49
N ARG A 274 9.70 15.56 -0.85
CA ARG A 274 9.12 14.45 -0.06
C ARG A 274 8.24 14.93 1.08
N LYS A 275 8.69 15.95 1.81
CA LYS A 275 7.92 16.57 2.89
C LYS A 275 6.63 17.19 2.36
N LEU A 276 6.70 17.88 1.21
CA LEU A 276 5.53 18.48 0.57
C LEU A 276 4.56 17.41 0.06
N THR A 277 5.04 16.29 -0.48
CA THR A 277 4.19 15.13 -0.84
C THR A 277 3.43 14.64 0.38
N GLU A 278 4.13 14.33 1.46
CA GLU A 278 3.52 13.81 2.69
C GLU A 278 2.53 14.80 3.33
N THR A 279 2.84 16.09 3.28
CA THR A 279 2.01 17.12 3.92
C THR A 279 0.75 17.44 3.12
N TYR A 280 0.85 17.48 1.78
CA TYR A 280 -0.18 18.10 0.94
C TYR A 280 -0.75 17.19 -0.15
N VAL A 281 -0.24 15.97 -0.33
CA VAL A 281 -0.62 15.10 -1.46
C VAL A 281 -0.91 13.68 -0.99
N SER A 282 -0.12 13.14 -0.07
CA SER A 282 -0.33 11.80 0.48
C SER A 282 -1.72 11.66 1.07
N GLY A 283 -2.39 10.56 0.73
CA GLY A 283 -3.77 10.31 1.14
C GLY A 283 -4.83 10.95 0.27
N LEU A 284 -4.47 11.66 -0.81
CA LEU A 284 -5.42 12.08 -1.83
C LEU A 284 -5.55 11.04 -2.95
N SER A 285 -6.75 10.93 -3.53
CA SER A 285 -7.07 9.98 -4.60
C SER A 285 -7.25 10.65 -5.96
N TYR A 286 -6.78 9.97 -7.00
CA TYR A 286 -7.01 10.32 -8.41
C TYR A 286 -8.23 9.63 -9.02
N VAL A 287 -8.87 8.70 -8.29
CA VAL A 287 -9.91 7.83 -8.88
C VAL A 287 -11.21 7.80 -8.08
N ASP A 288 -11.20 8.31 -6.84
CA ASP A 288 -12.38 8.30 -5.96
C ASP A 288 -13.15 9.63 -6.00
N TYR A 289 -12.50 10.72 -6.42
CA TYR A 289 -13.11 12.05 -6.52
C TYR A 289 -12.36 12.96 -7.49
N LYS A 290 -12.84 14.21 -7.63
CA LYS A 290 -12.46 15.14 -8.71
C LYS A 290 -11.32 16.12 -8.36
N LEU A 291 -10.92 16.21 -7.08
CA LEU A 291 -9.95 17.19 -6.57
C LEU A 291 -8.65 17.28 -7.40
N LEU A 292 -8.05 16.14 -7.74
CA LEU A 292 -6.79 16.09 -8.49
C LEU A 292 -6.98 15.88 -10.00
N VAL A 293 -8.15 15.46 -10.46
CA VAL A 293 -8.41 15.14 -11.88
C VAL A 293 -9.25 16.19 -12.61
N THR A 294 -9.50 17.34 -11.98
CA THR A 294 -10.27 18.45 -12.56
C THR A 294 -9.49 19.75 -12.44
N ASP A 295 -9.59 20.59 -13.47
CA ASP A 295 -9.12 21.97 -13.41
C ASP A 295 -10.11 22.80 -12.60
N TRP A 296 -9.69 23.27 -11.42
CA TRP A 296 -10.56 24.04 -10.54
C TRP A 296 -9.83 25.16 -9.81
N ASN A 297 -10.57 26.18 -9.43
CA ASN A 297 -10.16 27.29 -8.59
C ASN A 297 -11.38 27.84 -7.83
N SER A 298 -11.24 28.96 -7.13
CA SER A 298 -12.35 29.55 -6.35
C SER A 298 -13.60 29.90 -7.15
N SER A 299 -13.52 30.06 -8.48
CA SER A 299 -14.68 30.37 -9.32
C SER A 299 -15.53 29.15 -9.70
N ASN A 300 -14.99 27.94 -9.61
CA ASN A 300 -15.66 26.69 -9.99
C ASN A 300 -15.40 25.52 -9.02
N VAL A 301 -14.98 25.81 -7.80
CA VAL A 301 -14.68 24.81 -6.75
C VAL A 301 -15.87 23.88 -6.44
N GLU A 302 -17.11 24.32 -6.71
CA GLU A 302 -18.30 23.49 -6.57
C GLU A 302 -18.27 22.23 -7.46
N GLU A 303 -17.51 22.22 -8.57
CA GLU A 303 -17.38 21.08 -9.48
C GLU A 303 -16.66 19.87 -8.87
N ILE A 304 -15.83 20.09 -7.84
CA ILE A 304 -15.09 19.03 -7.17
C ILE A 304 -15.76 18.54 -5.88
N LEU A 305 -16.90 19.12 -5.50
CA LEU A 305 -17.64 18.75 -4.30
C LEU A 305 -18.37 17.41 -4.51
N THR A 306 -17.64 16.31 -4.37
CA THR A 306 -18.20 14.96 -4.34
C THR A 306 -18.21 14.42 -2.91
N PRO A 307 -19.19 13.58 -2.52
CA PRO A 307 -19.30 13.11 -1.14
C PRO A 307 -18.05 12.40 -0.60
N GLY A 308 -17.38 11.58 -1.42
CA GLY A 308 -16.16 10.84 -1.03
C GLY A 308 -14.97 11.72 -0.64
N LEU A 309 -14.89 12.96 -1.16
CA LEU A 309 -13.77 13.87 -0.86
C LEU A 309 -13.63 14.17 0.64
N PHE A 310 -14.72 14.13 1.39
CA PHE A 310 -14.72 14.47 2.80
C PHE A 310 -13.83 13.53 3.65
N GLU A 311 -13.84 12.23 3.37
CA GLU A 311 -13.14 11.22 4.19
C GLU A 311 -11.62 11.48 4.22
N ASP A 312 -11.02 11.74 3.05
CA ASP A 312 -9.59 12.01 2.95
C ASP A 312 -9.24 13.40 3.50
N LEU A 313 -10.08 14.42 3.29
CA LEU A 313 -9.86 15.74 3.88
C LEU A 313 -9.99 15.72 5.41
N TYR A 314 -10.90 14.92 5.96
CA TYR A 314 -11.03 14.71 7.41
C TYR A 314 -9.76 14.08 7.97
N ARG A 315 -9.23 13.02 7.32
CA ARG A 315 -7.99 12.36 7.73
C ARG A 315 -6.80 13.32 7.67
N ILE A 316 -6.72 14.16 6.64
CA ILE A 316 -5.68 15.19 6.52
C ILE A 316 -5.81 16.26 7.62
N TYR A 317 -7.04 16.68 7.94
CA TYR A 317 -7.28 17.76 8.89
C TYR A 317 -7.11 17.33 10.36
N TYR A 318 -7.65 16.18 10.75
CA TYR A 318 -7.60 15.68 12.14
C TYR A 318 -6.49 14.66 12.40
N GLY A 319 -5.93 14.02 11.36
CA GLY A 319 -4.94 12.95 11.51
C GLY A 319 -5.52 11.61 11.96
N GLU A 320 -6.84 11.42 11.89
CA GLU A 320 -7.53 10.18 12.27
C GLU A 320 -8.65 9.83 11.27
N ASN A 321 -9.11 8.58 11.30
CA ASN A 321 -10.21 8.14 10.45
C ASN A 321 -11.56 8.67 10.97
N VAL A 322 -12.45 8.99 10.04
CA VAL A 322 -13.82 9.39 10.34
C VAL A 322 -14.60 8.25 11.01
N LYS A 323 -15.42 8.58 11.99
CA LYS A 323 -16.33 7.63 12.66
C LYS A 323 -17.77 8.06 12.39
N PRO A 324 -18.39 7.60 11.30
CA PRO A 324 -19.75 8.00 10.94
C PRO A 324 -20.76 7.44 11.93
N GLU A 325 -21.84 8.20 12.20
CA GLU A 325 -22.98 7.71 12.96
C GLU A 325 -24.16 7.47 12.00
N LYS A 326 -24.57 6.20 11.84
CA LYS A 326 -25.68 5.80 10.95
C LYS A 326 -25.52 6.33 9.52
N ASP A 327 -24.30 6.19 8.97
CA ASP A 327 -23.95 6.65 7.62
C ASP A 327 -24.18 8.16 7.40
N ARG A 328 -24.01 8.97 8.45
CA ARG A 328 -24.10 10.43 8.37
C ARG A 328 -22.98 11.12 9.12
N ILE A 329 -22.66 12.33 8.65
CA ILE A 329 -21.67 13.23 9.26
C ILE A 329 -22.38 14.49 9.77
N PRO A 330 -22.25 14.85 11.07
CA PRO A 330 -22.78 16.10 11.60
C PRO A 330 -22.33 17.32 10.79
N ALA A 331 -23.27 18.24 10.53
CA ALA A 331 -22.99 19.36 9.61
C ALA A 331 -21.94 20.35 10.11
N ASP A 332 -21.81 20.52 11.43
CA ASP A 332 -20.75 21.33 12.03
C ASP A 332 -19.37 20.74 11.72
N ILE A 333 -19.19 19.42 11.86
CA ILE A 333 -17.93 18.73 11.53
C ILE A 333 -17.66 18.78 10.01
N TYR A 334 -18.68 18.48 9.20
CA TYR A 334 -18.53 18.46 7.75
C TYR A 334 -18.15 19.84 7.20
N GLU A 335 -18.90 20.87 7.61
CA GLU A 335 -18.67 22.25 7.16
C GLU A 335 -17.35 22.80 7.70
N GLU A 336 -16.93 22.45 8.93
CA GLU A 336 -15.63 22.84 9.48
C GLU A 336 -14.48 22.34 8.61
N VAL A 337 -14.40 21.03 8.36
CA VAL A 337 -13.31 20.42 7.59
C VAL A 337 -13.30 20.94 6.16
N MET A 338 -14.44 20.90 5.47
CA MET A 338 -14.52 21.29 4.07
C MET A 338 -14.17 22.76 3.87
N THR A 339 -14.65 23.66 4.73
CA THR A 339 -14.32 25.10 4.63
C THR A 339 -12.92 25.43 5.14
N ALA A 340 -12.33 24.60 6.01
CA ALA A 340 -10.92 24.72 6.37
C ALA A 340 -10.02 24.38 5.17
N CYS A 341 -10.28 23.24 4.54
CA CYS A 341 -9.43 22.67 3.49
C CYS A 341 -9.67 23.23 2.08
N LEU A 342 -10.85 23.78 1.78
CA LEU A 342 -11.23 24.30 0.45
C LEU A 342 -11.81 25.73 0.52
N PRO A 343 -11.76 26.51 -0.57
CA PRO A 343 -12.29 27.86 -0.63
C PRO A 343 -13.81 27.85 -0.88
N VAL A 344 -14.56 27.14 -0.04
CA VAL A 344 -16.02 26.96 -0.13
C VAL A 344 -16.73 27.58 1.07
N THR A 345 -18.02 27.86 0.93
CA THR A 345 -18.89 28.30 2.03
C THR A 345 -19.85 27.18 2.47
N PRO A 346 -20.35 27.24 3.72
CA PRO A 346 -21.40 26.33 4.18
C PRO A 346 -22.63 26.29 3.26
N GLU A 347 -23.02 27.42 2.68
CA GLU A 347 -24.16 27.48 1.75
C GLU A 347 -23.91 26.67 0.48
N GLN A 348 -22.69 26.73 -0.09
CA GLN A 348 -22.30 25.91 -1.24
C GLN A 348 -22.31 24.42 -0.87
N LEU A 349 -21.78 24.06 0.30
CA LEU A 349 -21.80 22.67 0.77
C LEU A 349 -23.23 22.15 0.93
N ARG A 350 -24.12 22.94 1.52
CA ARG A 350 -25.53 22.55 1.70
C ARG A 350 -26.26 22.34 0.38
N GLN A 351 -25.92 23.14 -0.63
CA GLN A 351 -26.52 23.04 -1.96
C GLN A 351 -25.99 21.84 -2.76
N HIS A 352 -24.72 21.46 -2.60
CA HIS A 352 -24.05 20.48 -3.48
C HIS A 352 -23.77 19.11 -2.84
N CYS A 353 -23.66 19.02 -1.51
CA CYS A 353 -23.24 17.79 -0.82
C CYS A 353 -24.39 17.00 -0.16
N GLY A 354 -25.65 17.31 -0.48
CA GLY A 354 -26.80 16.53 0.02
C GLY A 354 -27.16 16.79 1.49
N TYR A 355 -27.07 18.04 1.95
CA TYR A 355 -27.44 18.41 3.32
C TYR A 355 -28.90 18.09 3.65
N ASP A 356 -29.11 17.46 4.81
CA ASP A 356 -30.42 17.18 5.37
C ASP A 356 -30.74 18.10 6.56
N GLU A 357 -31.77 18.94 6.42
CA GLU A 357 -32.17 19.92 7.45
C GLU A 357 -32.72 19.25 8.71
N GLY A 358 -33.42 18.11 8.57
CA GLY A 358 -34.07 17.42 9.68
C GLY A 358 -33.08 16.82 10.69
N SER A 359 -32.00 16.23 10.19
CA SER A 359 -30.91 15.65 10.98
C SER A 359 -29.71 16.58 11.13
N ARG A 360 -29.66 17.69 10.38
CA ARG A 360 -28.54 18.65 10.34
C ARG A 360 -27.21 17.95 10.03
N SER A 361 -27.20 17.17 8.95
CA SER A 361 -26.06 16.32 8.61
C SER A 361 -25.96 16.03 7.12
N TYR A 362 -24.78 15.59 6.70
CA TYR A 362 -24.47 15.16 5.33
C TYR A 362 -24.44 13.63 5.26
N PRO A 363 -24.78 13.03 4.10
CA PRO A 363 -24.57 11.60 3.90
C PRO A 363 -23.09 11.27 4.00
N TYR A 364 -22.77 10.18 4.68
CA TYR A 364 -21.45 9.57 4.63
C TYR A 364 -21.43 8.57 3.47
N GLU A 365 -20.52 8.79 2.51
CA GLU A 365 -20.26 7.85 1.44
C GLU A 365 -18.87 7.25 1.66
N LYS A 366 -18.84 5.95 1.95
CA LYS A 366 -17.58 5.23 2.14
C LYS A 366 -16.87 5.10 0.81
N ILE A 367 -15.62 5.57 0.73
CA ILE A 367 -14.79 5.28 -0.44
C ILE A 367 -14.51 3.77 -0.46
N LEU A 368 -14.90 3.12 -1.56
CA LEU A 368 -14.48 1.76 -1.84
C LEU A 368 -13.16 1.83 -2.61
N PRO A 369 -12.03 1.34 -2.04
CA PRO A 369 -10.74 1.46 -2.69
C PRO A 369 -10.77 0.80 -4.07
N ARG A 370 -10.50 1.59 -5.11
CA ARG A 370 -10.26 1.01 -6.43
C ARG A 370 -8.90 0.33 -6.44
N GLN A 371 -8.80 -0.78 -7.15
CA GLN A 371 -7.52 -1.47 -7.28
C GLN A 371 -6.55 -0.64 -8.13
N HIS A 372 -5.30 -0.56 -7.67
CA HIS A 372 -4.17 0.03 -8.40
C HIS A 372 -4.34 1.50 -8.83
N PRO A 373 -4.73 2.40 -7.92
CA PRO A 373 -4.85 3.81 -8.26
C PRO A 373 -3.46 4.43 -8.48
N PRO A 374 -3.34 5.42 -9.38
CA PRO A 374 -2.15 6.26 -9.40
C PRO A 374 -2.07 7.08 -8.11
N PHE A 375 -0.85 7.45 -7.72
CA PHE A 375 -0.58 8.30 -6.56
C PHE A 375 0.23 9.54 -6.95
N GLY A 376 0.15 10.58 -6.13
CA GLY A 376 0.83 11.85 -6.39
C GLY A 376 2.21 11.92 -5.75
N GLU A 377 3.21 12.34 -6.52
CA GLU A 377 4.57 12.65 -6.04
C GLU A 377 4.91 14.10 -6.37
N VAL A 378 5.20 14.94 -5.36
CA VAL A 378 5.73 16.30 -5.60
C VAL A 378 7.15 16.16 -6.15
N VAL A 379 7.39 16.71 -7.34
CA VAL A 379 8.71 16.68 -8.00
C VAL A 379 9.39 18.04 -8.04
N ASP A 380 8.62 19.12 -7.94
CA ASP A 380 9.10 20.49 -7.89
C ASP A 380 8.09 21.39 -7.18
N TYR A 381 8.50 22.59 -6.76
CA TYR A 381 7.60 23.54 -6.10
C TYR A 381 8.11 24.99 -6.22
N THR A 382 7.20 25.94 -6.06
CA THR A 382 7.52 27.36 -5.97
C THR A 382 6.84 27.97 -4.75
N ARG A 383 7.61 28.66 -3.90
CA ARG A 383 7.08 29.48 -2.80
C ARG A 383 6.78 30.88 -3.32
N ASN A 384 5.52 31.30 -3.26
CA ASN A 384 5.06 32.56 -3.79
C ASN A 384 5.22 33.69 -2.76
N ALA A 385 5.27 34.94 -3.25
CA ALA A 385 5.45 36.12 -2.39
C ALA A 385 4.29 36.38 -1.43
N ASP A 386 3.09 35.86 -1.73
CA ASP A 386 1.89 35.95 -0.90
C ASP A 386 1.82 34.86 0.18
N GLY A 387 2.85 34.01 0.29
CA GLY A 387 2.92 32.93 1.27
C GLY A 387 2.30 31.61 0.82
N THR A 388 1.68 31.56 -0.37
CA THR A 388 1.21 30.29 -0.97
C THR A 388 2.36 29.47 -1.54
N ILE A 389 2.11 28.19 -1.80
CA ILE A 389 3.05 27.27 -2.43
C ILE A 389 2.36 26.65 -3.65
N THR A 390 3.00 26.75 -4.82
CA THR A 390 2.60 26.00 -6.01
C THR A 390 3.41 24.70 -6.05
N LEU A 391 2.73 23.56 -5.95
CA LEU A 391 3.33 22.23 -6.05
C LEU A 391 3.22 21.72 -7.48
N ILE A 392 4.30 21.11 -7.99
CA ILE A 392 4.29 20.33 -9.22
C ILE A 392 4.24 18.86 -8.82
N VAL A 393 3.11 18.22 -9.07
CA VAL A 393 2.85 16.84 -8.63
C VAL A 393 2.73 15.95 -9.85
N ASP A 394 3.55 14.92 -9.95
CA ASP A 394 3.40 13.90 -10.97
C ASP A 394 2.48 12.78 -10.48
N GLY A 395 1.60 12.33 -11.37
CA GLY A 395 0.83 11.12 -11.21
C GLY A 395 1.64 9.88 -11.54
N VAL A 396 2.05 9.14 -10.53
CA VAL A 396 2.80 7.90 -10.71
C VAL A 396 1.80 6.75 -10.81
N TRP A 397 1.90 5.95 -11.88
CA TRP A 397 1.02 4.81 -12.13
C TRP A 397 1.83 3.57 -12.50
N PRO A 398 2.41 2.87 -11.49
CA PRO A 398 3.32 1.76 -11.72
C PRO A 398 2.70 0.64 -12.54
N ASP A 399 1.41 0.37 -12.31
CA ASP A 399 0.62 -0.63 -13.02
C ASP A 399 0.48 -0.37 -14.52
N TYR A 400 0.80 0.83 -15.00
CA TYR A 400 0.89 1.16 -16.43
C TYR A 400 2.31 1.55 -16.86
N ASN A 401 3.34 1.16 -16.08
CA ASN A 401 4.74 1.43 -16.34
C ASN A 401 5.07 2.94 -16.47
N SER A 402 4.29 3.79 -15.80
CA SER A 402 4.34 5.26 -15.92
C SER A 402 4.78 5.90 -14.61
N ASP A 403 5.81 6.74 -14.67
CA ASP A 403 6.23 7.60 -13.56
C ASP A 403 5.75 9.05 -13.69
N CYS A 404 4.96 9.32 -14.74
CA CYS A 404 4.41 10.63 -15.03
C CYS A 404 3.18 10.50 -15.94
N ALA A 405 2.11 9.88 -15.44
CA ALA A 405 0.85 9.68 -16.17
C ALA A 405 0.22 11.04 -16.50
N PHE A 406 0.25 11.94 -15.54
CA PHE A 406 -0.24 13.31 -15.59
C PHE A 406 0.62 14.20 -14.67
N THR A 407 0.53 15.52 -14.83
CA THR A 407 1.18 16.48 -13.94
C THR A 407 0.17 17.52 -13.47
N ASN A 408 0.08 17.69 -12.15
CA ASN A 408 -0.75 18.69 -11.50
C ASN A 408 0.08 19.92 -11.11
N ARG A 409 -0.58 21.08 -11.11
CA ARG A 409 -0.14 22.30 -10.43
C ARG A 409 -1.12 22.62 -9.33
N LEU A 410 -0.78 22.22 -8.11
CA LEU A 410 -1.64 22.36 -6.95
C LEU A 410 -1.21 23.61 -6.16
N LEU A 411 -2.11 24.59 -6.03
CA LEU A 411 -1.85 25.78 -5.24
C LEU A 411 -2.36 25.57 -3.81
N VAL A 412 -1.47 25.68 -2.84
CA VAL A 412 -1.76 25.46 -1.42
C VAL A 412 -1.44 26.71 -0.63
N GLN A 413 -2.27 27.01 0.37
CA GLN A 413 -2.05 28.05 1.36
C GLN A 413 -1.77 27.42 2.72
N PRO A 414 -0.50 27.38 3.17
CA PRO A 414 -0.15 26.98 4.52
C PRO A 414 -0.66 27.98 5.56
N GLN A 415 -1.07 27.49 6.73
CA GLN A 415 -1.45 28.30 7.88
C GLN A 415 -0.41 28.18 9.01
N LYS A 416 -0.49 29.10 9.99
CA LYS A 416 0.52 29.18 11.08
C LYS A 416 0.39 28.04 12.10
N ASP A 417 -0.79 27.47 12.23
CA ASP A 417 -1.10 26.37 13.15
C ASP A 417 -0.74 24.99 12.57
N GLY A 418 -0.22 24.94 11.34
CA GLY A 418 0.13 23.69 10.64
C GLY A 418 -0.97 23.18 9.72
N SER A 419 -2.20 23.71 9.81
CA SER A 419 -3.25 23.45 8.84
C SER A 419 -2.95 24.12 7.51
N PHE A 420 -3.72 23.80 6.48
CA PHE A 420 -3.58 24.40 5.16
C PHE A 420 -4.89 24.32 4.37
N ARG A 421 -4.94 25.07 3.27
CA ARG A 421 -6.08 25.09 2.35
C ARG A 421 -5.60 24.90 0.91
N TYR A 422 -6.25 24.02 0.16
CA TYR A 422 -6.08 23.93 -1.29
C TYR A 422 -6.82 25.10 -1.95
N LEU A 423 -6.22 25.79 -2.90
CA LEU A 423 -6.82 26.97 -3.54
C LEU A 423 -7.20 26.73 -5.00
N SER A 424 -6.44 25.88 -5.69
CA SER A 424 -6.70 25.50 -7.09
C SER A 424 -5.90 24.28 -7.48
N ASN A 425 -6.38 23.57 -8.50
CA ASN A 425 -5.63 22.56 -9.24
C ASN A 425 -5.70 22.87 -10.73
N SER A 426 -4.61 22.62 -11.45
CA SER A 426 -4.66 22.39 -12.89
C SER A 426 -3.95 21.10 -13.23
N ILE A 427 -4.48 20.28 -14.13
CA ILE A 427 -3.91 19.00 -14.51
C ILE A 427 -3.58 18.95 -16.00
N GLU A 428 -2.43 18.37 -16.32
CA GLU A 428 -1.96 18.17 -17.69
C GLU A 428 -1.78 16.67 -17.95
N GLU A 429 -2.42 16.15 -19.01
CA GLU A 429 -2.13 14.80 -19.53
C GLU A 429 -0.67 14.71 -19.98
N LYS A 430 -0.02 13.58 -19.67
CA LYS A 430 1.36 13.30 -20.05
C LYS A 430 1.42 11.98 -20.81
N GLU A 431 1.79 10.90 -20.12
CA GLU A 431 1.94 9.59 -20.72
C GLU A 431 0.59 8.88 -20.90
N LEU A 432 -0.39 9.19 -20.05
CA LEU A 432 -1.69 8.52 -19.99
C LEU A 432 -2.83 9.55 -19.93
N LYS A 433 -4.04 9.07 -20.23
CA LYS A 433 -5.26 9.86 -20.08
C LYS A 433 -5.62 10.05 -18.62
N ILE A 434 -6.21 11.19 -18.30
CA ILE A 434 -6.72 11.45 -16.94
C ILE A 434 -7.88 10.48 -16.64
N PRO A 435 -7.88 9.81 -15.48
CA PRO A 435 -9.01 8.99 -15.06
C PRO A 435 -10.29 9.82 -14.96
N ILE A 436 -11.40 9.28 -15.47
CA ILE A 436 -12.72 9.86 -15.26
C ILE A 436 -13.21 9.32 -13.92
N SER A 437 -13.31 10.19 -12.91
CA SER A 437 -14.10 9.89 -11.71
C SER A 437 -15.56 10.18 -12.03
N ASP A 438 -16.38 9.13 -11.97
CA ASP A 438 -17.83 9.26 -12.16
C ASP A 438 -18.44 10.14 -11.07
#